data_AF-A0A832WEK5-F1
#
_entry.id   AF-A0A832WEK5-F1
#
_cell.length_a   1.000
_cell.length_b   1.000
_cell.length_c   1.000
_cell.angle_alpha   90.00
_cell.angle_beta   90.00
_cell.angle_gamma   90.00
#
_symmetry.space_group_name_H-M   'P 1'
#
loop_
_entity.id
_entity.type
_entity.pdbx_description
1 polymer ?
#
loop_
_entity_poly.entity_id
_entity_poly.type
_entity_poly.pdbx_seq_one_letter_code
_entity_poly.pdbx_strand_id
1 'polypeptide(L)'
;MNSIFCPNCGMIKNKCVCSKGEEERPSQIERPTTEEKEELQRQHPEIDDEIIENFPFKQARHNQLELITEILNALESDKKYVILEAGTGTGKSAIAATLAQILQPSYILTMTKQLQRQYADEFGYAQVKGRNNFTCMDSGGLNSCDQGTCQTIRTTDGFSCPYGIKIEKSKQKDVTDADGDYYNTPFTFQSGEKCPYWNQKAIAIEEPVTLLNYDYAYLELNYVQHFQKRNLMILDEAHNIEDKIMHKLELNIYNKQLQKDINEIIPRGMMSYTDVKDWIAFLEAIYDSYNELRINEYTKQKADRIEHTKRKIKEITINIKNDPENWIVSTEEDMVSFKPLKVDSYAEQTLFQYADKVLFMSATILDKDLFCKWLGLDPEDVYYIYSESPFKKEYRPIHMNLVGPMSKRALWHTAPKTIPVLREIFDRHKNEKGLVHTNSYKCQEYITEHIKDQRILSHTPKTREETLEEFEKSKNPYVLVSPSMSEGVDLPYEKCEFQVIYKVPYPYLGDKQINERKNMDPEWYAYKTVMTLLQAYGRGMRAENDHCDTYILDKNIQTILRNKMYRKLVPKFFREAITK
;
A
#
# COMPACT_ATOMS: atom_id res chain seq x y z
N MET A 1 -38.00 -3.27 -4.63
CA MET A 1 -36.99 -2.23 -4.95
C MET A 1 -35.63 -2.87 -4.92
N ASN A 2 -34.84 -2.77 -6.00
CA ASN A 2 -33.46 -3.25 -5.98
C ASN A 2 -32.61 -2.31 -5.12
N SER A 3 -32.47 -2.61 -3.83
CA SER A 3 -31.59 -1.87 -2.93
C SER A 3 -30.15 -1.92 -3.47
N ILE A 4 -29.43 -0.79 -3.40
CA ILE A 4 -28.00 -0.67 -3.75
C ILE A 4 -27.13 -1.40 -2.70
N PHE A 5 -27.70 -1.68 -1.52
CA PHE A 5 -27.05 -2.38 -0.43
C PHE A 5 -27.38 -3.88 -0.42
N CYS A 6 -26.44 -4.68 0.08
CA CYS A 6 -26.57 -6.11 0.30
C CYS A 6 -27.54 -6.34 1.48
N PRO A 7 -28.55 -7.21 1.32
CA PRO A 7 -29.49 -7.49 2.41
C PRO A 7 -28.83 -8.20 3.61
N ASN A 8 -27.74 -8.95 3.39
CA ASN A 8 -27.12 -9.78 4.43
C ASN A 8 -26.15 -8.99 5.32
N CYS A 9 -25.31 -8.13 4.73
CA CYS A 9 -24.30 -7.38 5.48
C CYS A 9 -24.47 -5.86 5.43
N GLY A 10 -25.51 -5.35 4.76
CA GLY A 10 -25.75 -3.92 4.61
C GLY A 10 -24.71 -3.17 3.78
N MET A 11 -23.74 -3.84 3.16
CA MET A 11 -22.71 -3.17 2.34
C MET A 11 -23.19 -2.80 0.94
N ILE A 12 -22.59 -1.79 0.30
CA ILE A 12 -22.84 -1.51 -1.13
C ILE A 12 -22.52 -2.76 -1.96
N LYS A 13 -23.44 -3.21 -2.82
CA LYS A 13 -23.37 -4.52 -3.51
C LYS A 13 -22.07 -4.75 -4.28
N ASN A 14 -21.53 -3.76 -4.99
CA ASN A 14 -20.27 -3.90 -5.73
C ASN A 14 -19.01 -3.93 -4.84
N LYS A 15 -19.13 -3.57 -3.56
CA LYS A 15 -18.07 -3.58 -2.54
C LYS A 15 -18.34 -4.58 -1.42
N CYS A 16 -19.40 -5.36 -1.55
CA CYS A 16 -19.86 -6.33 -0.57
C CYS A 16 -18.86 -7.47 -0.43
N VAL A 17 -18.69 -7.95 0.81
CA VAL A 17 -17.84 -9.10 1.16
C VAL A 17 -18.65 -10.38 1.42
N CYS A 18 -19.97 -10.36 1.26
CA CYS A 18 -20.77 -11.58 1.31
C CYS A 18 -20.48 -12.43 0.06
N SER A 19 -19.99 -13.64 0.29
CA SER A 19 -20.01 -14.73 -0.68
C SER A 19 -21.44 -14.94 -1.17
N LYS A 20 -21.63 -15.42 -2.40
CA LYS A 20 -22.95 -15.85 -2.89
C LYS A 20 -23.39 -17.08 -2.08
N GLY A 21 -24.09 -16.88 -0.97
CA GLY A 21 -24.64 -17.95 -0.13
C GLY A 21 -24.31 -17.76 1.35
N GLU A 22 -25.33 -17.87 2.21
CA GLU A 22 -25.17 -17.95 3.66
C GLU A 22 -24.73 -19.36 4.03
N GLU A 23 -23.48 -19.50 4.51
CA GLU A 23 -22.95 -20.49 5.47
C GLU A 23 -21.43 -20.49 5.36
N GLU A 24 -20.76 -20.06 6.45
CA GLU A 24 -19.30 -19.90 6.62
C GLU A 24 -18.62 -18.99 5.58
N ARG A 25 -17.62 -18.19 6.00
CA ARG A 25 -16.82 -17.45 5.01
C ARG A 25 -15.97 -18.50 4.30
N PRO A 26 -16.27 -18.92 3.06
CA PRO A 26 -15.44 -19.92 2.42
C PRO A 26 -14.16 -19.17 2.06
N SER A 27 -13.05 -19.52 2.70
CA SER A 27 -11.76 -19.28 2.08
C SER A 27 -11.84 -19.86 0.67
N GLN A 28 -11.42 -19.11 -0.35
CA GLN A 28 -11.33 -19.61 -1.73
C GLN A 28 -10.38 -20.80 -1.85
N ILE A 29 -9.61 -21.06 -0.79
CA ILE A 29 -8.73 -22.20 -0.63
C ILE A 29 -9.39 -23.22 0.32
N GLU A 30 -9.45 -24.47 -0.13
CA GLU A 30 -9.71 -25.60 0.76
C GLU A 30 -8.51 -25.81 1.69
N ARG A 31 -8.72 -25.63 3.00
CA ARG A 31 -7.67 -25.90 3.98
C ARG A 31 -7.28 -27.38 3.94
N PRO A 32 -6.00 -27.72 4.14
CA PRO A 32 -5.56 -29.10 4.15
C PRO A 32 -6.30 -29.92 5.20
N THR A 33 -6.75 -31.11 4.81
CA THR A 33 -7.25 -32.13 5.74
C THR A 33 -6.13 -32.62 6.64
N THR A 34 -6.46 -33.27 7.76
CA THR A 34 -5.46 -33.86 8.66
C THR A 34 -4.55 -34.84 7.92
N GLU A 35 -5.10 -35.68 7.04
CA GLU A 35 -4.32 -36.62 6.22
C GLU A 35 -3.34 -35.91 5.27
N GLU A 36 -3.75 -34.79 4.66
CA GLU A 36 -2.90 -33.98 3.79
C GLU A 36 -1.78 -33.28 4.57
N LYS A 37 -2.05 -32.84 5.81
CA LYS A 37 -1.00 -32.29 6.70
C LYS A 37 0.00 -33.36 7.13
N GLU A 38 -0.47 -34.56 7.48
CA GLU A 38 0.40 -35.69 7.80
C GLU A 38 1.24 -36.14 6.59
N GLU A 39 0.72 -36.04 5.38
CA GLU A 39 1.49 -36.25 4.15
C GLU A 39 2.55 -35.15 3.96
N LEU A 40 2.19 -33.88 4.16
CA LEU A 40 3.13 -32.77 4.07
C LEU A 40 4.26 -32.89 5.12
N GLN A 41 3.93 -33.25 6.36
CA GLN A 41 4.90 -33.53 7.42
C GLN A 41 5.83 -34.69 7.06
N ARG A 42 5.30 -35.76 6.44
CA ARG A 42 6.12 -36.89 5.97
C ARG A 42 7.07 -36.50 4.84
N GLN A 43 6.69 -35.54 4.01
CA GLN A 43 7.54 -34.99 2.95
C GLN A 43 8.62 -34.05 3.49
N HIS A 44 8.36 -33.41 4.64
CA HIS A 44 9.23 -32.42 5.28
C HIS A 44 9.45 -32.72 6.77
N PRO A 45 10.08 -33.86 7.13
CA PRO A 45 10.19 -34.33 8.51
C PRO A 45 11.03 -33.41 9.42
N GLU A 46 11.82 -32.51 8.85
CA GLU A 46 12.63 -31.52 9.54
C GLU A 46 11.89 -30.23 9.93
N ILE A 47 10.70 -30.01 9.36
CA ILE A 47 9.89 -28.82 9.62
C ILE A 47 9.05 -29.03 10.88
N ASP A 48 8.96 -28.01 11.72
CA ASP A 48 8.17 -28.03 12.95
C ASP A 48 6.69 -28.32 12.66
N ASP A 49 6.09 -29.22 13.45
CA ASP A 49 4.68 -29.59 13.34
C ASP A 49 3.76 -28.35 13.41
N GLU A 50 4.11 -27.33 14.22
CA GLU A 50 3.33 -26.09 14.34
C GLU A 50 3.26 -25.32 13.01
N ILE A 51 4.33 -25.36 12.21
CA ILE A 51 4.36 -24.73 10.89
C ILE A 51 3.41 -25.46 9.95
N ILE A 52 3.48 -26.79 9.91
CA ILE A 52 2.63 -27.61 9.04
C ILE A 52 1.15 -27.51 9.46
N GLU A 53 0.88 -27.45 10.77
CA GLU A 53 -0.47 -27.28 11.30
C GLU A 53 -1.11 -25.96 10.86
N ASN A 54 -0.33 -24.88 10.79
CA ASN A 54 -0.81 -23.55 10.43
C ASN A 54 -0.67 -23.22 8.94
N PHE A 55 0.00 -24.06 8.15
CA PHE A 55 0.22 -23.81 6.74
C PHE A 55 -1.10 -23.92 5.92
N PRO A 56 -1.45 -22.91 5.09
CA PRO A 56 -2.77 -22.84 4.49
C PRO A 56 -2.98 -23.71 3.24
N PHE A 57 -1.94 -24.36 2.70
CA PHE A 57 -2.01 -25.10 1.43
C PHE A 57 -1.60 -26.57 1.58
N LYS A 58 -2.09 -27.42 0.67
CA LYS A 58 -1.80 -28.85 0.64
C LYS A 58 -0.35 -29.16 0.26
N GLN A 59 0.27 -28.25 -0.49
CA GLN A 59 1.65 -28.38 -0.98
C GLN A 59 2.37 -27.05 -0.79
N ALA A 60 3.61 -27.12 -0.32
CA ALA A 60 4.49 -25.97 -0.21
C ALA A 60 5.28 -25.77 -1.52
N ARG A 61 5.65 -24.52 -1.80
CA ARG A 61 6.61 -24.20 -2.86
C ARG A 61 8.04 -24.48 -2.39
N HIS A 62 8.96 -24.57 -3.34
CA HIS A 62 10.38 -24.78 -3.04
C HIS A 62 10.91 -23.74 -2.03
N ASN A 63 11.56 -24.23 -0.97
CA ASN A 63 12.12 -23.48 0.17
C ASN A 63 11.10 -22.70 1.01
N GLN A 64 9.79 -22.86 0.80
CA GLN A 64 8.79 -22.02 1.46
C GLN A 64 8.66 -22.32 2.96
N LEU A 65 8.71 -23.59 3.36
CA LEU A 65 8.60 -24.00 4.77
C LEU A 65 9.89 -23.73 5.53
N GLU A 66 11.03 -23.91 4.86
CA GLU A 66 12.36 -23.58 5.35
C GLU A 66 12.48 -22.08 5.62
N LEU A 67 11.94 -21.23 4.74
CA LEU A 67 11.86 -19.79 4.96
C LEU A 67 10.97 -19.44 6.16
N ILE A 68 9.83 -20.11 6.35
CA ILE A 68 8.98 -19.89 7.54
C ILE A 68 9.76 -20.24 8.81
N THR A 69 10.48 -21.37 8.80
CA THR A 69 11.32 -21.81 9.91
C THR A 69 12.42 -20.80 10.22
N GLU A 70 13.12 -20.30 9.20
CA GLU A 70 14.16 -19.27 9.38
C GLU A 70 13.58 -17.96 9.95
N ILE A 71 12.41 -17.53 9.48
CA ILE A 71 11.74 -16.34 9.97
C ILE A 71 11.30 -16.51 11.43
N LEU A 72 10.73 -17.66 11.81
CA LEU A 72 10.34 -17.93 13.20
C LEU A 72 11.55 -17.87 14.14
N ASN A 73 12.63 -18.57 13.80
CA ASN A 73 13.88 -18.52 14.56
C ASN A 73 14.41 -17.08 14.70
N ALA A 74 14.32 -16.28 13.64
CA ALA A 74 14.71 -14.88 13.67
C ALA A 74 13.79 -14.03 14.56
N LEU A 75 12.48 -14.29 14.56
CA LEU A 75 11.51 -13.57 15.40
C LEU A 75 11.63 -13.94 16.89
N GLU A 76 12.00 -15.17 17.20
CA GLU A 76 12.27 -15.66 18.57
C GLU A 76 13.60 -15.16 19.14
N SER A 77 14.54 -14.75 18.27
CA SER A 77 15.80 -14.16 18.69
C SER A 77 15.63 -12.78 19.35
N ASP A 78 16.73 -12.13 19.72
CA ASP A 78 16.75 -10.76 20.25
C ASP A 78 16.34 -9.70 19.21
N LYS A 79 16.25 -10.06 17.92
CA LYS A 79 15.96 -9.13 16.82
C LYS A 79 14.51 -8.66 16.84
N LYS A 80 14.31 -7.34 16.78
CA LYS A 80 12.97 -6.75 16.68
C LYS A 80 12.42 -6.83 15.26
N TYR A 81 13.28 -6.67 14.27
CA TYR A 81 12.90 -6.56 12.87
C TYR A 81 13.42 -7.75 12.07
N VAL A 82 12.57 -8.28 11.20
CA VAL A 82 12.96 -9.26 10.20
C VAL A 82 12.61 -8.71 8.82
N ILE A 83 13.53 -8.80 7.87
CA ILE A 83 13.32 -8.41 6.48
C ILE A 83 13.43 -9.66 5.61
N LEU A 84 12.33 -10.00 4.94
CA LEU A 84 12.28 -11.01 3.90
C LEU A 84 12.27 -10.35 2.52
N GLU A 85 13.41 -10.41 1.81
CA GLU A 85 13.45 -10.15 0.38
C GLU A 85 13.27 -11.46 -0.39
N ALA A 86 12.04 -11.69 -0.87
CA ALA A 86 11.68 -12.90 -1.59
C ALA A 86 11.01 -12.56 -2.92
N GLY A 87 11.57 -13.05 -4.02
CA GLY A 87 11.08 -12.79 -5.38
C GLY A 87 9.60 -13.13 -5.59
N THR A 88 8.98 -12.62 -6.65
CA THR A 88 7.63 -13.06 -7.04
C THR A 88 7.62 -14.57 -7.29
N GLY A 89 6.50 -15.23 -6.95
CA GLY A 89 6.37 -16.69 -7.04
C GLY A 89 6.75 -17.46 -5.76
N THR A 90 7.48 -16.88 -4.81
CA THR A 90 7.88 -17.55 -3.54
C THR A 90 6.72 -17.86 -2.58
N GLY A 91 5.56 -17.22 -2.78
CA GLY A 91 4.38 -17.47 -1.93
C GLY A 91 4.42 -16.72 -0.59
N LYS A 92 4.94 -15.48 -0.59
CA LYS A 92 4.98 -14.57 0.57
C LYS A 92 3.66 -14.47 1.33
N SER A 93 2.51 -14.47 0.66
CA SER A 93 1.21 -14.37 1.33
C SER A 93 0.88 -15.60 2.18
N ALA A 94 1.30 -16.79 1.77
CA ALA A 94 1.17 -18.00 2.57
C ALA A 94 2.11 -17.98 3.78
N ILE A 95 3.34 -17.48 3.59
CA ILE A 95 4.32 -17.29 4.67
C ILE A 95 3.74 -16.34 5.72
N ALA A 96 3.22 -15.18 5.29
CA ALA A 96 2.58 -14.22 6.18
C ALA A 96 1.37 -14.81 6.91
N ALA A 97 0.50 -15.53 6.19
CA ALA A 97 -0.68 -16.14 6.79
C ALA A 97 -0.30 -17.16 7.88
N THR A 98 0.70 -18.01 7.62
CA THR A 98 1.19 -19.02 8.56
C THR A 98 1.78 -18.35 9.82
N LEU A 99 2.72 -17.41 9.64
CA LEU A 99 3.36 -16.70 10.75
C LEU A 99 2.37 -15.88 11.58
N ALA A 100 1.38 -15.26 10.93
CA ALA A 100 0.35 -14.50 11.61
C ALA A 100 -0.52 -15.38 12.52
N GLN A 101 -0.76 -16.64 12.14
CA GLN A 101 -1.52 -17.60 12.95
C GLN A 101 -0.70 -18.15 14.13
N ILE A 102 0.59 -18.41 13.93
CA ILE A 102 1.49 -18.90 14.98
C ILE A 102 1.72 -17.81 16.04
N LEU A 103 2.06 -16.59 15.61
CA LEU A 103 2.46 -15.48 16.49
C LEU A 103 1.29 -14.54 16.82
N GLN A 104 0.12 -15.10 17.08
CA GLN A 104 -1.04 -14.33 17.52
C GLN A 104 -0.80 -13.64 18.89
N PRO A 105 -1.45 -12.49 19.14
CA PRO A 105 -2.22 -11.70 18.19
C PRO A 105 -1.29 -10.99 17.19
N SER A 106 -1.74 -10.86 15.93
CA SER A 106 -0.91 -10.31 14.86
C SER A 106 -1.67 -9.32 13.95
N TYR A 107 -0.92 -8.44 13.29
CA TYR A 107 -1.38 -7.58 12.21
C TYR A 107 -0.81 -8.05 10.87
N ILE A 108 -1.65 -8.04 9.83
CA ILE A 108 -1.21 -8.08 8.43
C ILE A 108 -1.59 -6.75 7.78
N LEU A 109 -0.59 -6.00 7.31
CA LEU A 109 -0.78 -4.74 6.60
C LEU A 109 -0.48 -4.90 5.11
N THR A 110 -1.45 -4.50 4.28
CA THR A 110 -1.38 -4.60 2.81
C THR A 110 -1.44 -3.22 2.15
N MET A 111 -0.67 -3.04 1.06
CA MET A 111 -0.52 -1.74 0.40
C MET A 111 -1.80 -1.26 -0.32
N THR A 112 -2.58 -2.21 -0.86
CA THR A 112 -3.77 -1.92 -1.68
C THR A 112 -4.99 -2.67 -1.16
N LYS A 113 -6.18 -2.13 -1.45
CA LYS A 113 -7.45 -2.80 -1.13
C LYS A 113 -7.64 -4.11 -1.90
N GLN A 114 -7.00 -4.25 -3.07
CA GLN A 114 -7.02 -5.46 -3.87
C GLN A 114 -6.24 -6.57 -3.18
N LEU A 115 -5.02 -6.28 -2.71
CA LEU A 115 -4.22 -7.24 -1.95
C LEU A 115 -4.90 -7.58 -0.60
N GLN A 116 -5.48 -6.58 0.08
CA GLN A 116 -6.31 -6.83 1.26
C GLN A 116 -7.47 -7.80 0.95
N ARG A 117 -8.10 -7.68 -0.22
CA ARG A 117 -9.16 -8.59 -0.65
C ARG A 117 -8.63 -9.99 -0.91
N GLN A 118 -7.48 -10.10 -1.57
CA GLN A 118 -6.83 -11.38 -1.79
C GLN A 118 -6.61 -12.13 -0.46
N TYR A 119 -5.98 -11.50 0.54
CA TYR A 119 -5.77 -12.15 1.84
C TYR A 119 -7.07 -12.57 2.54
N ALA A 120 -8.12 -11.75 2.46
CA ALA A 120 -9.38 -12.07 3.11
C ALA A 120 -10.11 -13.22 2.41
N ASP A 121 -10.14 -13.19 1.08
CA ASP A 121 -10.81 -14.19 0.26
C ASP A 121 -10.04 -15.52 0.31
N GLU A 122 -8.70 -15.50 0.31
CA GLU A 122 -7.85 -16.70 0.34
C GLU A 122 -7.76 -17.32 1.75
N PHE A 123 -7.52 -16.52 2.80
CA PHE A 123 -7.21 -17.06 4.14
C PHE A 123 -8.34 -16.90 5.17
N GLY A 124 -9.42 -16.20 4.82
CA GLY A 124 -10.61 -16.03 5.68
C GLY A 124 -10.50 -14.91 6.72
N TYR A 125 -9.48 -14.03 6.63
CA TYR A 125 -9.29 -12.95 7.60
C TYR A 125 -10.40 -11.90 7.59
N ALA A 126 -10.74 -11.38 8.78
CA ALA A 126 -11.70 -10.30 8.92
C ALA A 126 -11.19 -9.01 8.27
N GLN A 127 -11.96 -8.46 7.33
CA GLN A 127 -11.69 -7.16 6.73
C GLN A 127 -12.39 -6.03 7.47
N VAL A 128 -11.73 -4.88 7.53
CA VAL A 128 -12.37 -3.62 7.93
C VAL A 128 -12.51 -2.68 6.75
N LYS A 129 -13.72 -2.20 6.50
CA LYS A 129 -14.03 -1.17 5.50
C LYS A 129 -14.56 0.10 6.17
N GLY A 130 -14.36 1.24 5.51
CA GLY A 130 -14.86 2.53 6.00
C GLY A 130 -16.38 2.64 6.02
N ARG A 131 -16.92 3.55 6.85
CA ARG A 131 -18.37 3.75 7.09
C ARG A 131 -19.21 3.96 5.84
N ASN A 132 -18.67 4.66 4.83
CA ASN A 132 -19.38 4.94 3.58
C ASN A 132 -19.74 3.68 2.76
N ASN A 133 -19.21 2.51 3.14
CA ASN A 133 -19.54 1.24 2.48
C ASN A 133 -20.78 0.55 3.06
N PHE A 134 -21.34 1.04 4.16
CA PHE A 134 -22.43 0.38 4.90
C PHE A 134 -23.70 1.24 4.92
N THR A 135 -24.86 0.61 4.83
CA THR A 135 -26.16 1.25 5.04
C THR A 135 -26.35 1.62 6.51
N CYS A 136 -26.92 2.79 6.76
CA CYS A 136 -27.24 3.24 8.10
C CYS A 136 -28.63 2.76 8.52
N MET A 137 -28.67 1.87 9.52
CA MET A 137 -29.93 1.38 10.11
C MET A 137 -30.75 2.50 10.75
N ASP A 138 -30.08 3.45 11.38
CA ASP A 138 -30.73 4.55 12.09
C ASP A 138 -31.42 5.56 11.16
N SER A 139 -30.94 5.70 9.92
CA SER A 139 -31.60 6.54 8.91
C SER A 139 -32.60 5.75 8.05
N GLY A 140 -33.08 4.60 8.53
CA GLY A 140 -34.01 3.73 7.79
C GLY A 140 -33.44 3.18 6.47
N GLY A 141 -32.12 3.04 6.35
CA GLY A 141 -31.46 2.50 5.16
C GLY A 141 -31.36 3.45 3.96
N LEU A 142 -31.75 4.72 4.11
CA LEU A 142 -31.69 5.73 3.04
C LEU A 142 -30.27 6.25 2.76
N ASN A 143 -29.40 6.25 3.78
CA ASN A 143 -28.05 6.83 3.73
C ASN A 143 -26.99 5.80 4.15
N SER A 144 -25.72 6.11 3.93
CA SER A 144 -24.61 5.31 4.46
C SER A 144 -24.31 5.65 5.93
N CYS A 145 -23.61 4.76 6.64
CA CYS A 145 -23.18 4.99 8.03
C CYS A 145 -22.26 6.21 8.18
N ASP A 146 -21.69 6.72 7.08
CA ASP A 146 -20.92 7.96 7.07
C ASP A 146 -21.81 9.15 7.45
N GLN A 147 -23.10 9.11 7.09
CA GLN A 147 -24.10 10.15 7.37
C GLN A 147 -25.04 9.80 8.54
N GLY A 148 -24.76 8.70 9.26
CA GLY A 148 -25.61 8.26 10.37
C GLY A 148 -25.54 9.19 11.58
N THR A 149 -26.52 9.11 12.49
CA THR A 149 -26.57 9.95 13.71
C THR A 149 -25.32 9.84 14.58
N CYS A 150 -24.65 8.68 14.57
CA CYS A 150 -23.35 8.50 15.20
C CYS A 150 -22.24 9.42 14.64
N GLN A 151 -22.48 10.16 13.55
CA GLN A 151 -21.60 11.13 12.89
C GLN A 151 -22.17 12.56 12.86
N THR A 152 -23.39 12.82 13.35
CA THR A 152 -24.06 14.12 13.12
C THR A 152 -23.94 15.10 14.27
N ILE A 153 -23.98 14.70 15.55
CA ILE A 153 -24.01 15.66 16.67
C ILE A 153 -23.08 15.19 17.80
N ARG A 154 -22.25 16.11 18.31
CA ARG A 154 -21.58 15.92 19.61
C ARG A 154 -22.55 16.39 20.70
N THR A 155 -22.62 15.63 21.78
CA THR A 155 -23.19 16.07 23.07
C THR A 155 -24.70 16.37 23.10
N THR A 156 -25.49 15.31 23.18
CA THR A 156 -26.59 15.15 24.15
C THR A 156 -26.90 13.66 24.16
N ASP A 157 -27.18 13.07 25.33
CA ASP A 157 -27.45 11.63 25.49
C ASP A 157 -28.61 11.12 24.59
N GLY A 158 -29.37 12.01 23.94
CA GLY A 158 -30.42 11.71 22.97
C GLY A 158 -29.99 11.43 21.52
N PHE A 159 -28.71 11.56 21.14
CA PHE A 159 -28.22 11.33 19.76
C PHE A 159 -27.15 10.23 19.66
N SER A 160 -27.22 9.24 20.53
CA SER A 160 -26.44 8.02 20.40
C SER A 160 -27.11 7.10 19.38
N CYS A 161 -26.35 6.59 18.41
CA CYS A 161 -26.90 5.61 17.46
C CYS A 161 -27.29 4.34 18.24
N PRO A 162 -28.58 3.94 18.25
CA PRO A 162 -29.06 2.83 19.08
C PRO A 162 -28.48 1.47 18.64
N TYR A 163 -28.02 1.37 17.39
CA TYR A 163 -27.37 0.20 16.82
C TYR A 163 -25.84 0.24 16.95
N GLY A 164 -25.30 1.33 17.49
CA GLY A 164 -23.86 1.56 17.62
C GLY A 164 -23.22 0.84 18.81
N ILE A 165 -21.94 1.13 19.04
CA ILE A 165 -21.21 0.68 20.23
C ILE A 165 -21.01 1.83 21.22
N LYS A 166 -20.82 1.47 22.49
CA LYS A 166 -20.25 2.31 23.53
C LYS A 166 -18.87 1.77 23.84
N ILE A 167 -17.85 2.58 23.63
CA ILE A 167 -16.45 2.23 23.92
C ILE A 167 -16.16 2.65 25.34
N GLU A 168 -15.66 1.73 26.16
CA GLU A 168 -15.22 2.06 27.50
C GLU A 168 -13.89 2.82 27.44
N LYS A 169 -13.69 3.77 28.35
CA LYS A 169 -12.44 4.53 28.40
C LYS A 169 -11.35 3.60 28.93
N SER A 170 -10.62 2.93 28.04
CA SER A 170 -9.36 2.27 28.40
C SER A 170 -8.39 3.33 28.91
N LYS A 171 -7.88 3.15 30.14
CA LYS A 171 -6.88 4.02 30.77
C LYS A 171 -5.45 3.50 30.59
N GLN A 172 -5.26 2.33 29.98
CA GLN A 172 -3.95 1.68 29.93
C GLN A 172 -3.50 1.51 28.47
N LYS A 173 -2.44 2.24 28.13
CA LYS A 173 -1.68 2.06 26.87
C LYS A 173 -0.70 0.90 26.92
N ASP A 174 -0.49 0.32 28.10
CA ASP A 174 0.41 -0.79 28.35
C ASP A 174 -0.28 -1.76 29.31
N VAL A 175 -0.62 -2.95 28.83
CA VAL A 175 -1.07 -4.06 29.68
C VAL A 175 -0.18 -5.25 29.34
N THR A 176 0.88 -5.41 30.12
CA THR A 176 1.56 -6.70 30.26
C THR A 176 0.90 -7.43 31.42
N ASP A 177 -0.31 -7.96 31.23
CA ASP A 177 -0.93 -8.84 32.22
C ASP A 177 -0.89 -10.28 31.74
N ALA A 178 -0.41 -11.14 32.64
CA ALA A 178 0.01 -12.52 32.42
C ALA A 178 -1.12 -13.53 32.22
N ASP A 179 -2.36 -13.08 31.98
CA ASP A 179 -3.57 -13.91 32.04
C ASP A 179 -4.27 -14.14 30.69
N GLY A 180 -3.64 -13.84 29.56
CA GLY A 180 -4.11 -14.29 28.25
C GLY A 180 -5.42 -13.67 27.75
N ASP A 181 -5.92 -12.60 28.38
CA ASP A 181 -7.06 -11.82 27.89
C ASP A 181 -6.64 -10.91 26.73
N TYR A 182 -7.29 -11.09 25.58
CA TYR A 182 -6.98 -10.40 24.33
C TYR A 182 -6.96 -8.86 24.47
N TYR A 183 -5.89 -8.25 23.94
CA TYR A 183 -5.55 -6.81 23.88
C TYR A 183 -6.57 -5.94 23.12
N ASN A 184 -7.81 -5.84 23.59
CA ASN A 184 -8.86 -5.10 22.91
C ASN A 184 -9.44 -4.01 23.78
N THR A 185 -9.74 -2.86 23.17
CA THR A 185 -10.48 -1.80 23.85
C THR A 185 -11.91 -2.30 24.10
N PRO A 186 -12.35 -2.49 25.37
CA PRO A 186 -13.66 -3.06 25.63
C PRO A 186 -14.76 -2.15 25.07
N PHE A 187 -15.71 -2.77 24.37
CA PHE A 187 -16.88 -2.09 23.83
C PHE A 187 -18.14 -2.92 24.07
N THR A 188 -19.27 -2.24 24.19
CA THR A 188 -20.59 -2.87 24.33
C THR A 188 -21.51 -2.35 23.23
N PHE A 189 -22.28 -3.25 22.62
CA PHE A 189 -23.36 -2.83 21.72
C PHE A 189 -24.49 -2.22 22.52
N GLN A 190 -25.09 -1.16 21.98
CA GLN A 190 -26.18 -0.44 22.66
C GLN A 190 -27.53 -1.16 22.56
N SER A 191 -27.68 -2.09 21.61
CA SER A 191 -28.86 -2.93 21.43
C SER A 191 -28.48 -4.29 20.86
N GLY A 192 -29.43 -5.23 20.85
CA GLY A 192 -29.23 -6.55 20.23
C GLY A 192 -29.12 -6.48 18.70
N GLU A 193 -29.70 -5.46 18.07
CA GLU A 193 -29.56 -5.21 16.64
C GLU A 193 -28.27 -4.43 16.36
N LYS A 194 -27.27 -5.10 15.81
CA LYS A 194 -25.94 -4.52 15.60
C LYS A 194 -25.87 -3.76 14.28
N CYS A 195 -25.39 -2.51 14.32
CA CYS A 195 -25.06 -1.75 13.11
C CYS A 195 -24.04 -2.53 12.26
N PRO A 196 -24.28 -2.77 10.96
CA PRO A 196 -23.41 -3.63 10.16
C PRO A 196 -21.95 -3.18 10.11
N TYR A 197 -21.72 -1.87 10.06
CA TYR A 197 -20.38 -1.28 10.14
C TYR A 197 -19.69 -1.63 11.47
N TRP A 198 -20.37 -1.40 12.59
CA TRP A 198 -19.79 -1.64 13.91
C TRP A 198 -19.64 -3.14 14.19
N ASN A 199 -20.54 -3.97 13.67
CA ASN A 199 -20.42 -5.43 13.76
C ASN A 199 -19.17 -5.93 13.03
N GLN A 200 -18.92 -5.49 11.79
CA GLN A 200 -17.68 -5.85 11.07
C GLN A 200 -16.45 -5.38 11.84
N LYS A 201 -16.46 -4.14 12.36
CA LYS A 201 -15.32 -3.59 13.09
C LYS A 201 -15.08 -4.32 14.41
N ALA A 202 -16.13 -4.64 15.16
CA ALA A 202 -16.09 -5.41 16.40
C ALA A 202 -15.42 -6.77 16.18
N ILE A 203 -15.86 -7.51 15.16
CA ILE A 203 -15.24 -8.78 14.78
C ILE A 203 -13.74 -8.58 14.53
N ALA A 204 -13.35 -7.61 13.72
CA ALA A 204 -11.94 -7.40 13.40
C ALA A 204 -11.07 -6.98 14.59
N ILE A 205 -11.64 -6.31 15.60
CA ILE A 205 -10.95 -5.99 16.86
C ILE A 205 -10.73 -7.28 17.66
N GLU A 206 -11.78 -8.10 17.81
CA GLU A 206 -11.76 -9.36 18.55
C GLU A 206 -10.89 -10.46 17.90
N GLU A 207 -10.67 -10.39 16.59
CA GLU A 207 -9.92 -11.40 15.84
C GLU A 207 -8.42 -11.42 16.20
N PRO A 208 -7.85 -12.62 16.46
CA PRO A 208 -6.42 -12.78 16.75
C PRO A 208 -5.51 -12.32 15.61
N VAL A 209 -5.97 -12.40 14.36
CA VAL A 209 -5.26 -11.88 13.19
C VAL A 209 -6.09 -10.80 12.51
N THR A 210 -5.60 -9.56 12.53
CA THR A 210 -6.30 -8.43 11.91
C THR A 210 -5.64 -8.03 10.60
N LEU A 211 -6.43 -8.04 9.53
CA LEU A 211 -6.01 -7.64 8.19
C LEU A 211 -6.43 -6.19 7.88
N LEU A 212 -5.45 -5.29 7.82
CA LEU A 212 -5.67 -3.87 7.51
C LEU A 212 -4.93 -3.46 6.23
N ASN A 213 -5.32 -2.32 5.68
CA ASN A 213 -4.45 -1.60 4.75
C ASN A 213 -3.68 -0.50 5.51
N TYR A 214 -2.51 -0.10 5.02
CA TYR A 214 -1.66 0.89 5.70
C TYR A 214 -2.40 2.20 6.02
N ASP A 215 -3.27 2.68 5.13
CA ASP A 215 -4.00 3.94 5.33
C ASP A 215 -4.96 3.86 6.51
N TYR A 216 -5.64 2.72 6.65
CA TYR A 216 -6.54 2.44 7.77
C TYR A 216 -5.78 2.19 9.06
N ALA A 217 -4.69 1.41 9.00
CA ALA A 217 -3.84 1.13 10.16
C ALA A 217 -3.24 2.42 10.75
N TYR A 218 -2.72 3.31 9.91
CA TYR A 218 -2.19 4.61 10.39
C TYR A 218 -3.26 5.41 11.14
N LEU A 219 -4.49 5.48 10.60
CA LEU A 219 -5.59 6.21 11.23
C LEU A 219 -6.01 5.59 12.56
N GLU A 220 -6.21 4.27 12.57
CA GLU A 220 -6.65 3.57 13.79
C GLU A 220 -5.56 3.59 14.86
N LEU A 221 -4.32 3.28 14.55
CA LEU A 221 -3.27 3.15 15.56
C LEU A 221 -2.88 4.52 16.17
N ASN A 222 -2.82 5.58 15.34
CA ASN A 222 -2.34 6.88 15.82
C ASN A 222 -3.45 7.81 16.34
N TYR A 223 -4.70 7.68 15.89
CA TYR A 223 -5.75 8.65 16.24
C TYR A 223 -6.98 8.04 16.92
N VAL A 224 -7.44 6.87 16.47
CA VAL A 224 -8.71 6.31 16.93
C VAL A 224 -8.53 5.34 18.12
N GLN A 225 -7.48 4.53 18.07
CA GLN A 225 -6.99 3.63 19.13
C GLN A 225 -8.00 2.57 19.61
N HIS A 226 -8.76 1.97 18.67
CA HIS A 226 -9.53 0.76 18.98
C HIS A 226 -8.69 -0.52 18.94
N PHE A 227 -7.57 -0.47 18.23
CA PHE A 227 -6.62 -1.55 18.07
C PHE A 227 -5.42 -1.27 18.98
N GLN A 228 -4.94 -2.28 19.70
CA GLN A 228 -3.81 -2.15 20.63
C GLN A 228 -2.51 -2.71 20.03
N LYS A 229 -1.44 -2.73 20.82
CA LYS A 229 -0.18 -3.37 20.44
C LYS A 229 -0.38 -4.89 20.27
N ARG A 230 0.32 -5.52 19.33
CA ARG A 230 0.25 -6.96 19.03
C ARG A 230 1.64 -7.62 19.03
N ASN A 231 1.71 -8.95 19.08
CA ASN A 231 2.98 -9.66 19.11
C ASN A 231 3.75 -9.48 17.80
N LEU A 232 3.05 -9.58 16.67
CA LEU A 232 3.64 -9.50 15.33
C LEU A 232 2.92 -8.48 14.44
N MET A 233 3.68 -7.69 13.68
CA MET A 233 3.19 -6.91 12.55
C MET A 233 3.89 -7.35 11.25
N ILE A 234 3.11 -7.82 10.28
CA ILE A 234 3.58 -8.21 8.96
C ILE A 234 3.25 -7.09 7.97
N LEU A 235 4.28 -6.59 7.32
CA LEU A 235 4.26 -5.47 6.40
C LEU A 235 4.51 -6.00 4.99
N ASP A 236 3.43 -6.31 4.27
CA ASP A 236 3.52 -6.81 2.90
C ASP A 236 3.74 -5.66 1.91
N GLU A 237 4.46 -5.96 0.83
CA GLU A 237 4.99 -4.99 -0.13
C GLU A 237 5.72 -3.81 0.53
N ALA A 238 6.59 -4.14 1.49
CA ALA A 238 7.30 -3.19 2.34
C ALA A 238 8.19 -2.18 1.58
N HIS A 239 8.47 -2.40 0.29
CA HIS A 239 9.27 -1.48 -0.52
C HIS A 239 8.65 -0.07 -0.65
N ASN A 240 7.32 0.08 -0.48
CA ASN A 240 6.65 1.39 -0.52
C ASN A 240 6.37 2.00 0.86
N ILE A 241 6.87 1.40 1.94
CA ILE A 241 6.52 1.83 3.29
C ILE A 241 7.04 3.24 3.61
N GLU A 242 8.23 3.58 3.11
CA GLU A 242 8.80 4.94 3.23
C GLU A 242 7.84 5.98 2.64
N ASP A 243 7.36 5.74 1.41
CA ASP A 243 6.45 6.66 0.70
C ASP A 243 5.09 6.73 1.41
N LYS A 244 4.60 5.62 1.97
CA LYS A 244 3.38 5.62 2.78
C LYS A 244 3.52 6.48 4.02
N ILE A 245 4.59 6.33 4.80
CA ILE A 245 4.81 7.15 6.00
C ILE A 245 4.98 8.61 5.61
N MET A 246 5.73 8.90 4.55
CA MET A 246 5.95 10.24 4.01
C MET A 246 4.62 10.95 3.68
N HIS A 247 3.74 10.28 2.94
CA HIS A 247 2.42 10.82 2.60
C HIS A 247 1.51 11.04 3.82
N LYS A 248 1.71 10.27 4.90
CA LYS A 248 0.96 10.49 6.13
C LYS A 248 1.47 11.68 6.94
N LEU A 249 2.73 12.04 6.82
CA LEU A 249 3.32 13.20 7.47
C LEU A 249 3.09 14.51 6.68
N GLU A 250 2.62 14.43 5.44
CA GLU A 250 2.30 15.59 4.62
C GLU A 250 1.13 16.41 5.18
N LEU A 251 1.30 17.74 5.22
CA LEU A 251 0.25 18.70 5.55
C LEU A 251 -0.03 19.59 4.34
N ASN A 252 -1.25 19.53 3.82
CA ASN A 252 -1.73 20.40 2.75
C ASN A 252 -2.75 21.39 3.30
N ILE A 253 -2.49 22.68 3.11
CA ILE A 253 -3.37 23.78 3.51
C ILE A 253 -3.88 24.46 2.24
N TYR A 254 -5.20 24.52 2.10
CA TYR A 254 -5.87 25.11 0.93
C TYR A 254 -6.62 26.39 1.32
N ASN A 255 -6.48 27.46 0.51
CA ASN A 255 -7.22 28.71 0.70
C ASN A 255 -8.73 28.49 0.84
N LYS A 256 -9.30 27.65 -0.03
CA LYS A 256 -10.73 27.31 0.00
C LYS A 256 -11.18 26.73 1.35
N GLN A 257 -10.32 25.95 2.00
CA GLN A 257 -10.65 25.30 3.26
C GLN A 257 -10.48 26.26 4.45
N LEU A 258 -9.42 27.07 4.47
CA LEU A 258 -9.22 28.11 5.47
C LEU A 258 -10.36 29.14 5.45
N GLN A 259 -10.71 29.62 4.26
CA GLN A 259 -11.79 30.59 4.07
C GLN A 259 -13.13 30.05 4.56
N LYS A 260 -13.38 28.76 4.35
CA LYS A 260 -14.63 28.10 4.77
C LYS A 260 -14.71 27.85 6.27
N ASP A 261 -13.58 27.57 6.92
CA ASP A 261 -13.57 27.16 8.33
C ASP A 261 -13.33 28.31 9.30
N ILE A 262 -12.37 29.18 8.98
CA ILE A 262 -11.88 30.25 9.87
C ILE A 262 -11.89 31.63 9.21
N ASN A 263 -12.39 31.75 7.97
CA ASN A 263 -12.45 33.02 7.22
C ASN A 263 -11.06 33.67 7.00
N GLU A 264 -10.03 32.84 6.86
CA GLU A 264 -8.66 33.25 6.56
C GLU A 264 -8.17 32.73 5.21
N ILE A 265 -7.08 33.32 4.71
CA ILE A 265 -6.38 32.90 3.49
C ILE A 265 -4.88 32.87 3.72
N ILE A 266 -4.16 32.11 2.90
CA ILE A 266 -2.70 32.13 2.88
C ILE A 266 -2.23 33.52 2.41
N PRO A 267 -1.39 34.23 3.17
CA PRO A 267 -0.91 35.55 2.77
C PRO A 267 -0.11 35.49 1.45
N ARG A 268 -0.50 36.30 0.45
CA ARG A 268 0.17 36.33 -0.86
C ARG A 268 1.68 36.59 -0.78
N GLY A 269 2.11 37.41 0.18
CA GLY A 269 3.53 37.71 0.40
C GLY A 269 4.36 36.51 0.86
N MET A 270 3.75 35.54 1.55
CA MET A 270 4.44 34.32 1.99
C MET A 270 4.64 33.32 0.86
N MET A 271 3.91 33.43 -0.25
CA MET A 271 3.99 32.46 -1.35
C MET A 271 5.38 32.37 -2.01
N SER A 272 6.22 33.39 -1.84
CA SER A 272 7.62 33.40 -2.29
C SER A 272 8.60 32.79 -1.28
N TYR A 273 8.16 32.50 -0.06
CA TYR A 273 9.03 32.00 1.01
C TYR A 273 9.27 30.51 0.82
N THR A 274 10.55 30.12 0.86
CA THR A 274 10.99 28.76 0.55
C THR A 274 11.60 28.03 1.74
N ASP A 275 11.97 28.75 2.79
CA ASP A 275 12.40 28.20 4.08
C ASP A 275 11.15 27.89 4.92
N VAL A 276 11.10 26.67 5.45
CA VAL A 276 9.98 26.19 6.28
C VAL A 276 9.88 26.95 7.61
N LYS A 277 10.99 27.51 8.12
CA LYS A 277 11.03 28.26 9.39
C LYS A 277 10.18 29.52 9.32
N ASP A 278 10.10 30.16 8.16
CA ASP A 278 9.30 31.37 7.93
C ASP A 278 7.78 31.11 8.05
N TRP A 279 7.36 29.84 7.97
CA TRP A 279 5.96 29.44 8.02
C TRP A 279 5.50 29.01 9.43
N ILE A 280 6.39 28.89 10.42
CA ILE A 280 6.04 28.43 11.76
C ILE A 280 5.00 29.34 12.40
N ALA A 281 5.22 30.66 12.36
CA ALA A 281 4.28 31.64 12.93
C ALA A 281 2.91 31.60 12.22
N PHE A 282 2.89 31.33 10.91
CA PHE A 282 1.64 31.13 10.17
C PHE A 282 0.91 29.87 10.64
N LEU A 283 1.59 28.74 10.78
CA LEU A 283 0.98 27.50 11.26
C LEU A 283 0.43 27.64 12.69
N GLU A 284 1.14 28.35 13.56
CA GLU A 284 0.68 28.65 14.92
C GLU A 284 -0.57 29.54 14.91
N ALA A 285 -0.57 30.62 14.13
CA ALA A 285 -1.73 31.50 14.00
C ALA A 285 -2.96 30.74 13.50
N ILE A 286 -2.81 29.93 12.44
CA ILE A 286 -3.91 29.10 11.91
C ILE A 286 -4.40 28.11 12.98
N TYR A 287 -3.49 27.45 13.69
CA TYR A 287 -3.85 26.52 14.77
C TYR A 287 -4.67 27.21 15.87
N ASP A 288 -4.29 28.44 16.26
CA ASP A 288 -5.00 29.24 17.24
C ASP A 288 -6.39 29.65 16.74
N SER A 289 -6.53 30.10 15.49
CA SER A 289 -7.84 30.39 14.88
C SER A 289 -8.76 29.17 14.86
N TYR A 290 -8.23 27.97 14.59
CA TYR A 290 -9.00 26.73 14.72
C TYR A 290 -9.32 26.37 16.20
N ASN A 291 -8.56 26.84 17.18
CA ASN A 291 -8.87 26.65 18.61
C ASN A 291 -10.04 27.52 19.08
N GLU A 292 -10.24 28.69 18.49
CA GLU A 292 -11.36 29.59 18.82
C GLU A 292 -12.73 29.07 18.32
N LEU A 293 -12.73 28.12 17.38
CA LEU A 293 -13.97 27.55 16.85
C LEU A 293 -14.76 26.76 17.90
N ARG A 294 -16.04 27.10 18.04
CA ARG A 294 -17.02 26.35 18.83
C ARG A 294 -17.48 25.09 18.09
N ILE A 295 -16.66 24.04 18.16
CA ILE A 295 -16.89 22.79 17.41
C ILE A 295 -18.20 22.06 17.76
N ASN A 296 -18.76 22.33 18.94
CA ASN A 296 -20.05 21.82 19.41
C ASN A 296 -21.25 22.39 18.65
N GLU A 297 -21.07 23.53 17.97
CA GLU A 297 -22.08 24.14 17.10
C GLU A 297 -22.07 23.54 15.68
N TYR A 298 -21.11 22.66 15.37
CA TYR A 298 -21.00 22.01 14.06
C TYR A 298 -21.51 20.56 14.08
N THR A 299 -21.80 20.06 12.88
CA THR A 299 -22.02 18.63 12.69
C THR A 299 -20.78 17.86 13.14
N LYS A 300 -20.96 16.66 13.72
CA LYS A 300 -19.84 15.85 14.19
C LYS A 300 -18.84 15.53 13.07
N GLN A 301 -19.27 15.28 11.84
CA GLN A 301 -18.36 15.19 10.68
C GLN A 301 -17.47 16.43 10.52
N LYS A 302 -18.05 17.63 10.57
CA LYS A 302 -17.29 18.88 10.43
C LYS A 302 -16.37 19.08 11.65
N ALA A 303 -16.84 18.79 12.85
CA ALA A 303 -16.07 18.86 14.08
C ALA A 303 -14.88 17.88 14.08
N ASP A 304 -15.09 16.62 13.71
CA ASP A 304 -14.07 15.58 13.62
C ASP A 304 -13.00 15.94 12.58
N ARG A 305 -13.42 16.51 11.43
CA ARG A 305 -12.49 17.04 10.42
C ARG A 305 -11.67 18.21 10.96
N ILE A 306 -12.30 19.19 11.59
CA ILE A 306 -11.59 20.34 12.20
C ILE A 306 -10.61 19.84 13.26
N GLU A 307 -11.02 18.91 14.11
CA GLU A 307 -10.15 18.34 15.15
C GLU A 307 -8.96 17.57 14.55
N HIS A 308 -9.19 16.82 13.47
CA HIS A 308 -8.11 16.19 12.71
C HIS A 308 -7.14 17.22 12.12
N THR A 309 -7.65 18.28 11.48
CA THR A 309 -6.82 19.38 10.95
C THR A 309 -6.00 20.04 12.06
N LYS A 310 -6.60 20.34 13.22
CA LYS A 310 -5.91 20.92 14.39
C LYS A 310 -4.77 20.04 14.87
N ARG A 311 -5.04 18.74 15.07
CA ARG A 311 -4.03 17.77 15.51
C ARG A 311 -2.89 17.70 14.51
N LYS A 312 -3.20 17.66 13.21
CA LYS A 312 -2.19 17.57 12.15
C LYS A 312 -1.32 18.83 12.07
N ILE A 313 -1.92 20.02 12.12
CA ILE A 313 -1.17 21.27 12.15
C ILE A 313 -0.24 21.28 13.38
N LYS A 314 -0.76 20.97 14.57
CA LYS A 314 0.07 20.91 15.79
C LYS A 314 1.24 19.93 15.67
N GLU A 315 0.96 18.70 15.23
CA GLU A 315 1.95 17.64 15.03
C GLU A 315 3.05 18.10 14.06
N ILE A 316 2.67 18.62 12.90
CA ILE A 316 3.62 19.05 11.88
C ILE A 316 4.41 20.30 12.31
N THR A 317 3.78 21.26 12.99
CA THR A 317 4.49 22.41 13.54
C THR A 317 5.55 21.99 14.56
N ILE A 318 5.26 21.00 15.42
CA ILE A 318 6.24 20.46 16.36
C ILE A 318 7.38 19.75 15.61
N ASN A 319 7.05 18.93 14.61
CA ASN A 319 8.06 18.22 13.81
C ASN A 319 8.99 19.18 13.06
N ILE A 320 8.44 20.24 12.44
CA ILE A 320 9.21 21.30 11.78
C ILE A 320 10.11 22.03 12.78
N LYS A 321 9.62 22.33 13.99
CA LYS A 321 10.44 23.00 15.02
C LYS A 321 11.60 22.13 15.50
N ASN A 322 11.37 20.82 15.62
CA ASN A 322 12.38 19.88 16.11
C ASN A 322 13.46 19.57 15.07
N ASP A 323 13.10 19.46 13.80
CA ASP A 323 14.02 19.08 12.71
C ASP A 323 13.72 19.85 11.41
N PRO A 324 13.89 21.18 11.38
CA PRO A 324 13.46 22.00 10.25
C PRO A 324 14.19 21.68 8.94
N GLU A 325 15.44 21.20 9.02
CA GLU A 325 16.24 20.85 7.84
C GLU A 325 15.71 19.61 7.11
N ASN A 326 14.93 18.78 7.78
CA ASN A 326 14.25 17.64 7.20
C ASN A 326 12.86 18.00 6.65
N TRP A 327 12.46 19.27 6.60
CA TRP A 327 11.16 19.67 6.06
C TRP A 327 11.30 20.65 4.92
N ILE A 328 10.41 20.52 3.94
CA ILE A 328 10.28 21.48 2.85
C ILE A 328 8.86 22.04 2.78
N VAL A 329 8.79 23.26 2.28
CA VAL A 329 7.54 23.92 1.89
C VAL A 329 7.48 24.09 0.38
N SER A 330 6.34 23.74 -0.21
CA SER A 330 6.01 23.97 -1.61
C SER A 330 4.76 24.83 -1.71
N THR A 331 4.82 25.89 -2.50
CA THR A 331 3.74 26.86 -2.68
C THR A 331 3.16 26.75 -4.09
N GLU A 332 1.83 26.71 -4.16
CA GLU A 332 1.02 26.75 -5.39
C GLU A 332 -0.05 27.83 -5.23
N GLU A 333 -0.65 28.34 -6.32
CA GLU A 333 -1.54 29.53 -6.29
C GLU A 333 -2.60 29.54 -5.16
N ASP A 334 -3.17 28.37 -4.83
CA ASP A 334 -4.23 28.22 -3.81
C ASP A 334 -3.89 27.25 -2.66
N MET A 335 -2.63 26.80 -2.57
CA MET A 335 -2.22 25.78 -1.60
C MET A 335 -0.78 25.99 -1.13
N VAL A 336 -0.53 25.68 0.15
CA VAL A 336 0.82 25.41 0.66
C VAL A 336 0.90 23.98 1.18
N SER A 337 1.98 23.29 0.85
CA SER A 337 2.26 21.91 1.25
C SER A 337 3.55 21.83 2.05
N PHE A 338 3.49 21.13 3.19
CA PHE A 338 4.63 20.84 4.05
C PHE A 338 4.90 19.35 4.01
N LYS A 339 6.14 18.96 3.66
CA LYS A 339 6.54 17.56 3.54
C LYS A 339 7.91 17.32 4.16
N PRO A 340 8.12 16.20 4.87
CA PRO A 340 9.46 15.84 5.30
C PRO A 340 10.33 15.38 4.11
N LEU A 341 11.65 15.40 4.23
CA LEU A 341 12.58 14.85 3.23
C LEU A 341 12.86 13.36 3.50
N LYS A 342 12.84 12.96 4.77
CA LYS A 342 13.11 11.61 5.26
C LYS A 342 12.11 11.23 6.35
N VAL A 343 11.92 9.92 6.53
CA VAL A 343 10.98 9.36 7.52
C VAL A 343 11.66 8.52 8.61
N ASP A 344 12.99 8.47 8.60
CA ASP A 344 13.83 7.69 9.50
C ASP A 344 13.54 7.98 10.97
N SER A 345 13.34 9.26 11.33
CA SER A 345 13.00 9.65 12.70
C SER A 345 11.53 9.47 13.09
N TYR A 346 10.65 9.14 12.13
CA TYR A 346 9.20 9.09 12.35
C TYR A 346 8.62 7.68 12.27
N ALA A 347 9.26 6.74 11.56
CA ALA A 347 8.68 5.45 11.21
C ALA A 347 8.30 4.60 12.43
N GLU A 348 9.18 4.53 13.43
CA GLU A 348 8.95 3.78 14.67
C GLU A 348 7.68 4.24 15.41
N GLN A 349 7.60 5.54 15.70
CA GLN A 349 6.48 6.15 16.42
C GLN A 349 5.21 6.21 15.57
N THR A 350 5.33 6.12 14.25
CA THR A 350 4.19 6.17 13.35
C THR A 350 3.53 4.80 13.19
N LEU A 351 4.30 3.72 13.16
CA LEU A 351 3.78 2.42 12.73
C LEU A 351 4.38 1.23 13.50
N PHE A 352 5.69 1.17 13.70
CA PHE A 352 6.33 -0.06 14.20
C PHE A 352 6.13 -0.28 15.70
N GLN A 353 5.94 0.78 16.50
CA GLN A 353 5.72 0.67 17.95
C GLN A 353 4.48 -0.15 18.34
N TYR A 354 3.55 -0.37 17.41
CA TYR A 354 2.31 -1.10 17.62
C TYR A 354 2.48 -2.62 17.48
N ALA A 355 3.71 -3.13 17.39
CA ALA A 355 4.01 -4.54 17.60
C ALA A 355 5.34 -4.79 18.33
N ASP A 356 5.47 -5.95 18.96
CA ASP A 356 6.74 -6.39 19.59
C ASP A 356 7.78 -6.80 18.55
N LYS A 357 7.33 -7.50 17.49
CA LYS A 357 8.16 -7.91 16.36
C LYS A 357 7.54 -7.43 15.04
N VAL A 358 8.39 -7.10 14.08
CA VAL A 358 7.95 -6.58 12.78
C VAL A 358 8.64 -7.33 11.64
N LEU A 359 7.83 -7.91 10.75
CA LEU A 359 8.28 -8.59 9.54
C LEU A 359 8.01 -7.72 8.31
N PHE A 360 9.05 -7.28 7.61
CA PHE A 360 8.96 -6.63 6.31
C PHE A 360 9.07 -7.68 5.21
N MET A 361 8.13 -7.72 4.28
CA MET A 361 8.18 -8.61 3.13
C MET A 361 8.12 -7.82 1.83
N SER A 362 9.02 -8.13 0.89
CA SER A 362 8.99 -7.53 -0.45
C SER A 362 9.79 -8.37 -1.45
N ALA A 363 9.52 -8.19 -2.74
CA ALA A 363 10.34 -8.77 -3.81
C ALA A 363 11.56 -7.91 -4.19
N THR A 364 11.61 -6.66 -3.74
CA THR A 364 12.61 -5.67 -4.18
C THR A 364 13.06 -4.78 -3.00
N ILE A 365 13.73 -5.37 -2.02
CA ILE A 365 14.42 -4.59 -0.97
C ILE A 365 15.78 -4.11 -1.48
N LEU A 366 16.45 -4.87 -2.36
CA LEU A 366 17.70 -4.53 -3.08
C LEU A 366 18.96 -4.35 -2.22
N ASP A 367 18.86 -3.66 -1.09
CA ASP A 367 19.97 -3.29 -0.21
C ASP A 367 19.43 -3.10 1.22
N LYS A 368 19.76 -4.05 2.12
CA LYS A 368 19.33 -4.06 3.53
C LYS A 368 19.71 -2.74 4.23
N ASP A 369 20.94 -2.28 4.05
CA ASP A 369 21.49 -1.18 4.83
C ASP A 369 20.85 0.15 4.43
N LEU A 370 20.61 0.35 3.12
CA LEU A 370 19.86 1.51 2.64
C LEU A 370 18.40 1.49 3.10
N PHE A 371 17.75 0.32 3.08
CA PHE A 371 16.38 0.16 3.58
C PHE A 371 16.29 0.49 5.08
N CYS A 372 17.22 -0.04 5.89
CA CYS A 372 17.30 0.25 7.32
C CYS A 372 17.55 1.75 7.56
N LYS A 373 18.51 2.35 6.85
CA LYS A 373 18.84 3.79 6.94
C LYS A 373 17.62 4.69 6.72
N TRP A 374 16.79 4.41 5.72
CA TRP A 374 15.65 5.29 5.39
C TRP A 374 14.43 5.10 6.27
N LEU A 375 14.33 3.96 6.94
CA LEU A 375 13.27 3.69 7.93
C LEU A 375 13.72 3.91 9.38
N GLY A 376 14.99 4.27 9.60
CA GLY A 376 15.55 4.49 10.93
C GLY A 376 15.68 3.20 11.75
N LEU A 377 15.88 2.07 11.08
CA LEU A 377 16.12 0.78 11.73
C LEU A 377 17.61 0.63 12.04
N ASP A 378 17.94 0.13 13.22
CA ASP A 378 19.30 -0.30 13.53
C ASP A 378 19.60 -1.62 12.78
N PRO A 379 20.61 -1.68 11.90
CA PRO A 379 20.96 -2.92 11.20
C PRO A 379 21.27 -4.11 12.11
N GLU A 380 21.71 -3.86 13.36
CA GLU A 380 21.99 -4.89 14.37
C GLU A 380 20.71 -5.49 14.97
N ASP A 381 19.60 -4.74 14.97
CA ASP A 381 18.28 -5.22 15.41
C ASP A 381 17.49 -5.90 14.28
N VAL A 382 18.11 -6.05 13.10
CA VAL A 382 17.49 -6.54 11.87
C VAL A 382 18.10 -7.87 11.42
N TYR A 383 17.29 -8.91 11.37
CA TYR A 383 17.63 -10.15 10.66
C TYR A 383 17.17 -10.06 9.20
N TYR A 384 18.05 -10.35 8.23
CA TYR A 384 17.76 -10.20 6.81
C TYR A 384 17.86 -11.53 6.08
N ILE A 385 16.76 -11.90 5.41
CA ILE A 385 16.58 -13.15 4.69
C ILE A 385 16.38 -12.84 3.22
N TYR A 386 17.14 -13.50 2.36
CA TYR A 386 17.07 -13.35 0.91
C TYR A 386 16.74 -14.68 0.23
N SER A 387 15.67 -14.67 -0.57
CA SER A 387 15.30 -15.80 -1.43
C SER A 387 15.18 -15.37 -2.88
N GLU A 388 15.95 -16.01 -3.76
CA GLU A 388 15.84 -15.81 -5.20
C GLU A 388 14.46 -16.23 -5.72
N SER A 389 14.04 -15.62 -6.84
CA SER A 389 12.84 -16.07 -7.55
C SER A 389 13.10 -17.41 -8.23
N PRO A 390 12.17 -18.38 -8.17
CA PRO A 390 12.32 -19.67 -8.83
C PRO A 390 12.24 -19.58 -10.37
N PHE A 391 11.91 -18.42 -10.92
CA PHE A 391 11.63 -18.27 -12.35
C PHE A 391 12.89 -18.31 -13.21
N LYS A 392 12.91 -19.29 -14.14
CA LYS A 392 13.98 -19.50 -15.12
C LYS A 392 14.10 -18.30 -16.06
N LYS A 393 15.33 -17.91 -16.38
CA LYS A 393 15.62 -16.73 -17.22
C LYS A 393 15.06 -16.85 -18.65
N GLU A 394 14.95 -18.07 -19.16
CA GLU A 394 14.46 -18.38 -20.51
C GLU A 394 13.01 -17.95 -20.70
N TYR A 395 12.22 -17.91 -19.62
CA TYR A 395 10.81 -17.53 -19.67
C TYR A 395 10.55 -16.04 -19.45
N ARG A 396 11.59 -15.26 -19.17
CA ARG A 396 11.48 -13.84 -18.82
C ARG A 396 12.49 -12.97 -19.56
N PRO A 397 12.67 -13.14 -20.89
CA PRO A 397 13.71 -12.45 -21.64
C PRO A 397 13.49 -10.93 -21.62
N ILE A 398 14.59 -10.19 -21.60
CA ILE A 398 14.62 -8.73 -21.73
C ILE A 398 15.32 -8.37 -23.05
N HIS A 399 14.53 -7.87 -23.99
CA HIS A 399 14.97 -7.41 -25.31
C HIS A 399 15.31 -5.91 -25.28
N MET A 400 16.55 -5.59 -25.63
CA MET A 400 17.09 -4.23 -25.58
C MET A 400 16.85 -3.47 -26.91
N ASN A 401 15.59 -3.21 -27.24
CA ASN A 401 15.16 -2.46 -28.43
C ASN A 401 15.32 -0.93 -28.25
N LEU A 402 16.52 -0.49 -27.87
CA LEU A 402 16.79 0.89 -27.47
C LEU A 402 16.67 1.87 -28.65
N VAL A 403 15.76 2.84 -28.53
CA VAL A 403 15.53 3.87 -29.56
C VAL A 403 16.30 5.16 -29.22
N GLY A 404 16.12 5.67 -28.01
CA GLY A 404 16.72 6.93 -27.58
C GLY A 404 16.33 7.29 -26.15
N PRO A 405 16.91 8.36 -25.57
CA PRO A 405 16.61 8.77 -24.22
C PRO A 405 15.21 9.40 -24.11
N MET A 406 14.41 8.96 -23.14
CA MET A 406 13.05 9.47 -22.89
C MET A 406 12.99 10.56 -21.82
N SER A 407 14.08 11.33 -21.66
CA SER A 407 14.14 12.47 -20.75
C SER A 407 13.26 13.63 -21.26
N LYS A 408 12.86 14.56 -20.39
CA LYS A 408 12.02 15.72 -20.76
C LYS A 408 12.58 16.51 -21.95
N ARG A 409 13.91 16.66 -22.03
CA ARG A 409 14.61 17.40 -23.10
C ARG A 409 14.62 16.65 -24.44
N ALA A 410 14.68 15.32 -24.40
CA ALA A 410 14.82 14.48 -25.60
C ALA A 410 13.52 13.82 -26.08
N LEU A 411 12.46 13.89 -25.27
CA LEU A 411 11.19 13.19 -25.51
C LEU A 411 10.61 13.49 -26.89
N TRP A 412 10.54 14.76 -27.28
CA TRP A 412 9.92 15.19 -28.54
C TRP A 412 10.67 14.68 -29.79
N HIS A 413 11.98 14.46 -29.70
CA HIS A 413 12.78 13.89 -30.78
C HIS A 413 12.74 12.36 -30.81
N THR A 414 12.59 11.75 -29.64
CA THR A 414 12.70 10.28 -29.48
C THR A 414 11.35 9.62 -29.70
N ALA A 415 10.26 10.18 -29.18
CA ALA A 415 8.92 9.60 -29.26
C ALA A 415 8.43 9.32 -30.69
N PRO A 416 8.69 10.16 -31.72
CA PRO A 416 8.33 9.79 -33.10
C PRO A 416 9.02 8.52 -33.59
N LYS A 417 10.25 8.27 -33.12
CA LYS A 417 11.08 7.11 -33.52
C LYS A 417 10.68 5.84 -32.78
N THR A 418 9.99 5.94 -31.65
CA THR A 418 9.52 4.76 -30.91
C THR A 418 8.25 4.17 -31.51
N ILE A 419 7.45 4.96 -32.25
CA ILE A 419 6.19 4.50 -32.84
C ILE A 419 6.35 3.31 -33.79
N PRO A 420 7.30 3.31 -34.77
CA PRO A 420 7.50 2.14 -35.62
C PRO A 420 7.91 0.89 -34.85
N VAL A 421 8.75 1.05 -33.81
CA VAL A 421 9.21 -0.07 -32.96
C VAL A 421 8.07 -0.62 -32.12
N LEU A 422 7.22 0.23 -31.55
CA LEU A 422 6.03 -0.21 -30.83
C LEU A 422 5.06 -0.96 -31.74
N ARG A 423 4.86 -0.51 -32.98
CA ARG A 423 4.02 -1.22 -33.95
C ARG A 423 4.58 -2.61 -34.26
N GLU A 424 5.89 -2.74 -34.47
CA GLU A 424 6.53 -4.04 -34.69
C GLU A 424 6.32 -4.99 -33.51
N ILE A 425 6.47 -4.51 -32.27
CA ILE A 425 6.21 -5.30 -31.06
C ILE A 425 4.74 -5.70 -31.01
N PHE A 426 3.82 -4.76 -31.25
CA PHE A 426 2.38 -5.01 -31.24
C PHE A 426 1.95 -6.01 -32.31
N ASP A 427 2.59 -6.00 -33.49
CA ASP A 427 2.33 -6.93 -34.58
C ASP A 427 2.87 -8.33 -34.27
N ARG A 428 4.04 -8.41 -33.62
CA ARG A 428 4.61 -9.69 -33.11
C ARG A 428 3.67 -10.35 -32.11
N HIS A 429 3.11 -9.55 -31.21
CA HIS A 429 2.21 -9.97 -30.13
C HIS A 429 0.74 -9.64 -30.47
N LYS A 430 0.32 -9.86 -31.72
CA LYS A 430 -1.03 -9.48 -32.21
C LYS A 430 -2.20 -10.18 -31.50
N ASN A 431 -1.95 -11.37 -30.97
CA ASN A 431 -2.96 -12.24 -30.34
C ASN A 431 -2.79 -12.32 -28.82
N GLU A 432 -1.86 -11.56 -28.27
CA GLU A 432 -1.44 -11.67 -26.87
C GLU A 432 -1.79 -10.37 -26.14
N LYS A 433 -2.06 -10.49 -24.84
CA LYS A 433 -2.22 -9.30 -24.00
C LYS A 433 -0.88 -8.76 -23.58
N GLY A 434 -0.78 -7.43 -23.49
CA GLY A 434 0.45 -6.82 -23.00
C GLY A 434 0.28 -5.49 -22.29
N LEU A 435 1.38 -5.05 -21.71
CA LEU A 435 1.45 -3.87 -20.84
C LEU A 435 2.55 -2.91 -21.28
N VAL A 436 2.24 -1.63 -21.46
CA VAL A 436 3.22 -0.59 -21.79
C VAL A 436 3.37 0.37 -20.62
N HIS A 437 4.55 0.32 -19.98
CA HIS A 437 4.94 1.15 -18.83
C HIS A 437 5.49 2.49 -19.32
N THR A 438 4.63 3.51 -19.34
CA THR A 438 4.98 4.83 -19.90
C THR A 438 5.55 5.81 -18.88
N ASN A 439 5.31 5.58 -17.58
CA ASN A 439 5.73 6.45 -16.45
C ASN A 439 5.36 7.94 -16.58
N SER A 440 4.47 8.29 -17.52
CA SER A 440 4.03 9.65 -17.77
C SER A 440 2.79 9.67 -18.65
N TYR A 441 1.74 10.39 -18.22
CA TYR A 441 0.54 10.60 -19.03
C TYR A 441 0.86 11.21 -20.40
N LYS A 442 1.86 12.10 -20.49
CA LYS A 442 2.32 12.66 -21.79
C LYS A 442 2.83 11.58 -22.75
N CYS A 443 3.48 10.53 -22.23
CA CYS A 443 3.95 9.42 -23.05
C CYS A 443 2.79 8.50 -23.45
N GLN A 444 1.85 8.23 -22.54
CA GLN A 444 0.61 7.51 -22.85
C GLN A 444 -0.18 8.19 -23.95
N GLU A 445 -0.48 9.49 -23.79
CA GLU A 445 -1.21 10.32 -24.77
C GLU A 445 -0.53 10.30 -26.13
N TYR A 446 0.80 10.45 -26.15
CA TYR A 446 1.55 10.40 -27.40
C TYR A 446 1.35 9.06 -28.14
N ILE A 447 1.39 7.93 -27.42
CA ILE A 447 1.19 6.61 -28.02
C ILE A 447 -0.24 6.47 -28.55
N THR A 448 -1.26 6.82 -27.77
CA THR A 448 -2.68 6.68 -28.16
C THR A 448 -3.09 7.61 -29.30
N GLU A 449 -2.42 8.76 -29.43
CA GLU A 449 -2.61 9.68 -30.54
C GLU A 449 -2.01 9.15 -31.85
N HIS A 450 -0.86 8.47 -31.80
CA HIS A 450 -0.08 8.09 -32.99
C HIS A 450 -0.23 6.62 -33.41
N ILE A 451 -0.71 5.74 -32.52
CA ILE A 451 -1.01 4.34 -32.82
C ILE A 451 -2.52 4.14 -32.76
N LYS A 452 -3.14 3.95 -33.93
CA LYS A 452 -4.57 3.65 -34.06
C LYS A 452 -4.78 2.14 -34.13
N ASP A 453 -4.58 1.48 -32.99
CA ASP A 453 -4.86 0.06 -32.79
C ASP A 453 -6.07 -0.05 -31.85
N GLN A 454 -7.10 -0.81 -32.25
CA GLN A 454 -8.32 -1.02 -31.45
C GLN A 454 -8.05 -1.81 -30.16
N ARG A 455 -6.89 -2.47 -30.06
CA ARG A 455 -6.47 -3.21 -28.87
C ARG A 455 -5.93 -2.30 -27.76
N ILE A 456 -5.61 -1.05 -28.05
CA ILE A 456 -5.02 -0.16 -27.04
C ILE A 456 -6.09 0.28 -26.04
N LEU A 457 -5.86 -0.06 -24.78
CA LEU A 457 -6.58 0.52 -23.64
C LEU A 457 -5.69 1.56 -22.97
N SER A 458 -6.30 2.68 -22.57
CA SER A 458 -5.63 3.72 -21.80
C SER A 458 -6.61 4.32 -20.81
N HIS A 459 -6.08 4.92 -19.74
CA HIS A 459 -6.93 5.43 -18.67
C HIS A 459 -6.47 6.81 -18.21
N THR A 460 -7.36 7.47 -17.49
CA THR A 460 -7.03 8.64 -16.66
C THR A 460 -6.90 8.20 -15.21
N PRO A 461 -6.47 9.08 -14.27
CA PRO A 461 -6.53 8.75 -12.85
C PRO A 461 -7.94 8.36 -12.37
N LYS A 462 -9.00 8.88 -13.01
CA LYS A 462 -10.39 8.64 -12.62
C LYS A 462 -10.95 7.32 -13.15
N THR A 463 -10.55 6.92 -14.36
CA THR A 463 -11.07 5.72 -15.05
C THR A 463 -10.16 4.49 -14.91
N ARG A 464 -9.08 4.61 -14.13
CA ARG A 464 -8.07 3.56 -13.95
C ARG A 464 -8.67 2.23 -13.53
N GLU A 465 -9.45 2.22 -12.44
CA GLU A 465 -10.02 0.98 -11.90
C GLU A 465 -10.92 0.28 -12.91
N GLU A 466 -11.82 1.02 -13.56
CA GLU A 466 -12.74 0.49 -14.58
C GLU A 466 -11.99 -0.11 -15.78
N THR A 467 -10.96 0.59 -16.27
CA THR A 467 -10.15 0.14 -17.42
C THR A 467 -9.34 -1.12 -17.08
N LEU A 468 -8.86 -1.22 -15.83
CA LEU A 468 -8.15 -2.40 -15.35
C LEU A 468 -9.06 -3.61 -15.23
N GLU A 469 -10.26 -3.43 -14.69
CA GLU A 469 -11.23 -4.51 -14.64
C GLU A 469 -11.62 -4.99 -16.05
N GLU A 470 -11.78 -4.08 -17.01
CA GLU A 470 -12.02 -4.43 -18.42
C GLU A 470 -10.85 -5.22 -19.00
N PHE A 471 -9.62 -4.74 -18.81
CA PHE A 471 -8.41 -5.39 -19.28
C PHE A 471 -8.26 -6.81 -18.71
N GLU A 472 -8.49 -6.99 -17.40
CA GLU A 472 -8.34 -8.27 -16.71
C GLU A 472 -9.41 -9.28 -17.14
N LYS A 473 -10.68 -8.85 -17.23
CA LYS A 473 -11.83 -9.75 -17.50
C LYS A 473 -12.01 -10.08 -18.97
N SER A 474 -11.56 -9.22 -19.87
CA SER A 474 -11.70 -9.43 -21.30
C SER A 474 -10.87 -10.63 -21.78
N LYS A 475 -11.30 -11.28 -22.87
CA LYS A 475 -10.48 -12.25 -23.61
C LYS A 475 -9.79 -11.64 -24.83
N ASN A 476 -10.07 -10.37 -25.13
CA ASN A 476 -9.44 -9.68 -26.25
C ASN A 476 -7.95 -9.47 -25.94
N PRO A 477 -7.07 -9.50 -26.96
CA PRO A 477 -5.63 -9.29 -26.81
C PRO A 477 -5.31 -7.80 -26.63
N TYR A 478 -5.85 -7.21 -25.58
CA TYR A 478 -5.69 -5.80 -25.28
C TYR A 478 -4.24 -5.47 -24.90
N VAL A 479 -3.82 -4.26 -25.25
CA VAL A 479 -2.55 -3.68 -24.83
C VAL A 479 -2.84 -2.49 -23.94
N LEU A 480 -2.57 -2.64 -22.66
CA LEU A 480 -2.78 -1.56 -21.70
C LEU A 480 -1.60 -0.61 -21.73
N VAL A 481 -1.83 0.64 -22.10
CA VAL A 481 -0.83 1.71 -22.07
C VAL A 481 -1.09 2.56 -20.84
N SER A 482 -0.16 2.55 -19.87
CA SER A 482 -0.37 3.19 -18.57
C SER A 482 0.88 3.86 -18.00
N PRO A 483 0.76 4.99 -17.28
CA PRO A 483 1.85 5.61 -16.54
C PRO A 483 2.06 5.01 -15.16
N SER A 484 1.09 4.31 -14.59
CA SER A 484 1.10 3.92 -13.18
C SER A 484 0.55 2.51 -13.01
N MET A 485 1.38 1.54 -13.40
CA MET A 485 1.07 0.12 -13.28
C MET A 485 2.08 -0.65 -12.46
N SER A 486 3.10 -0.03 -11.87
CA SER A 486 4.11 -0.73 -11.06
C SER A 486 3.54 -1.46 -9.83
N GLU A 487 2.38 -1.05 -9.28
CA GLU A 487 1.81 -1.65 -8.05
C GLU A 487 0.32 -2.06 -8.13
N GLY A 488 -0.02 -3.18 -7.48
CA GLY A 488 -1.41 -3.60 -7.20
C GLY A 488 -2.11 -4.53 -8.19
N VAL A 489 -1.59 -4.78 -9.40
CA VAL A 489 -2.25 -5.64 -10.41
C VAL A 489 -1.53 -6.98 -10.55
N ASP A 490 -2.29 -8.07 -10.57
CA ASP A 490 -1.80 -9.44 -10.76
C ASP A 490 -2.22 -9.98 -12.13
N LEU A 491 -1.24 -10.15 -13.03
CA LEU A 491 -1.46 -10.51 -14.44
C LEU A 491 -0.72 -11.81 -14.83
N PRO A 492 -1.13 -12.98 -14.31
CA PRO A 492 -0.52 -14.26 -14.66
C PRO A 492 -0.89 -14.74 -16.08
N TYR A 493 0.01 -15.49 -16.73
CA TYR A 493 -0.25 -16.20 -17.99
C TYR A 493 -0.76 -15.28 -19.11
N GLU A 494 -1.82 -15.69 -19.82
CA GLU A 494 -2.51 -14.97 -20.91
C GLU A 494 -2.98 -13.56 -20.51
N LYS A 495 -2.92 -13.18 -19.23
CA LYS A 495 -3.23 -11.80 -18.81
C LYS A 495 -2.09 -10.81 -19.13
N CYS A 496 -0.85 -11.26 -19.28
CA CYS A 496 0.28 -10.40 -19.68
C CYS A 496 1.46 -11.22 -20.22
N GLU A 497 1.43 -11.54 -21.52
CA GLU A 497 2.48 -12.34 -22.18
C GLU A 497 3.63 -11.49 -22.71
N PHE A 498 3.44 -10.17 -22.83
CA PHE A 498 4.52 -9.24 -23.12
C PHE A 498 4.36 -7.90 -22.41
N GLN A 499 5.48 -7.22 -22.20
CA GLN A 499 5.49 -5.87 -21.65
C GLN A 499 6.56 -4.99 -22.27
N VAL A 500 6.33 -3.69 -22.23
CA VAL A 500 7.22 -2.68 -22.79
C VAL A 500 7.54 -1.64 -21.72
N ILE A 501 8.81 -1.56 -21.32
CA ILE A 501 9.35 -0.44 -20.57
C ILE A 501 9.64 0.69 -21.57
N TYR A 502 8.61 1.49 -21.82
CA TYR A 502 8.66 2.60 -22.77
C TYR A 502 9.56 3.73 -22.27
N LYS A 503 9.56 3.96 -20.96
CA LYS A 503 10.37 4.98 -20.28
C LYS A 503 10.89 4.43 -18.97
N VAL A 504 12.16 4.64 -18.64
CA VAL A 504 12.71 4.25 -17.33
C VAL A 504 12.05 5.09 -16.21
N PRO A 505 11.62 4.47 -15.09
CA PRO A 505 10.86 5.14 -14.02
C PRO A 505 11.74 5.99 -13.10
N TYR A 506 12.43 6.99 -13.64
CA TYR A 506 13.11 8.00 -12.83
C TYR A 506 12.09 8.86 -12.06
N PRO A 507 12.25 9.05 -10.73
CA PRO A 507 11.40 9.96 -9.98
C PRO A 507 11.39 11.39 -10.56
N TYR A 508 10.27 12.09 -10.47
CA TYR A 508 10.08 13.37 -11.14
C TYR A 508 10.82 14.52 -10.45
N LEU A 509 11.96 14.94 -10.99
CA LEU A 509 12.77 16.05 -10.46
C LEU A 509 12.13 17.44 -10.55
N GLY A 510 10.93 17.57 -11.12
CA GLY A 510 10.17 18.81 -11.00
C GLY A 510 9.43 18.94 -9.67
N ASP A 511 9.32 17.85 -8.91
CA ASP A 511 8.88 17.89 -7.53
C ASP A 511 10.04 18.35 -6.63
N LYS A 512 9.79 19.38 -5.82
CA LYS A 512 10.80 20.00 -4.94
C LYS A 512 11.33 19.00 -3.90
N GLN A 513 10.47 18.16 -3.31
CA GLN A 513 10.85 17.15 -2.31
C GLN A 513 11.81 16.14 -2.92
N ILE A 514 11.44 15.60 -4.08
CA ILE A 514 12.25 14.60 -4.78
C ILE A 514 13.61 15.18 -5.19
N ASN A 515 13.62 16.43 -5.69
CA ASN A 515 14.86 17.08 -6.10
C ASN A 515 15.80 17.33 -4.93
N GLU A 516 15.31 17.87 -3.82
CA GLU A 516 16.11 18.09 -2.61
C GLU A 516 16.55 16.76 -1.99
N ARG A 517 15.66 15.78 -1.91
CA ARG A 517 15.98 14.45 -1.41
C ARG A 517 17.09 13.78 -2.22
N LYS A 518 17.07 13.90 -3.55
CA LYS A 518 18.15 13.43 -4.43
C LYS A 518 19.47 14.17 -4.16
N ASN A 519 19.44 15.49 -3.97
CA ASN A 519 20.65 16.27 -3.72
C ASN A 519 21.30 15.86 -2.39
N MET A 520 20.48 15.57 -1.38
CA MET A 520 20.91 15.06 -0.08
C MET A 520 21.39 13.61 -0.14
N ASP A 521 20.67 12.75 -0.86
CA ASP A 521 20.92 11.31 -0.94
C ASP A 521 20.72 10.79 -2.38
N PRO A 522 21.77 10.86 -3.21
CA PRO A 522 21.69 10.38 -4.59
C PRO A 522 21.41 8.87 -4.70
N GLU A 523 21.80 8.08 -3.68
CA GLU A 523 21.57 6.65 -3.64
C GLU A 523 20.10 6.32 -3.48
N TRP A 524 19.36 7.10 -2.68
CA TRP A 524 17.90 7.01 -2.59
C TRP A 524 17.22 7.17 -3.95
N TYR A 525 17.65 8.16 -4.74
CA TYR A 525 17.07 8.38 -6.06
C TYR A 525 17.40 7.24 -7.03
N ALA A 526 18.61 6.69 -6.96
CA ALA A 526 19.00 5.52 -7.73
C ALA A 526 18.18 4.29 -7.34
N TYR A 527 18.01 4.06 -6.04
CA TYR A 527 17.20 2.99 -5.47
C TYR A 527 15.75 3.04 -5.93
N LYS A 528 15.06 4.17 -5.76
CA LYS A 528 13.66 4.31 -6.18
C LYS A 528 13.49 4.03 -7.68
N THR A 529 14.47 4.44 -8.49
CA THR A 529 14.48 4.15 -9.93
C THR A 529 14.60 2.65 -10.21
N VAL A 530 15.58 1.96 -9.59
CA VAL A 530 15.82 0.52 -9.83
C VAL A 530 14.70 -0.33 -9.25
N MET A 531 14.23 -0.03 -8.05
CA MET A 531 13.09 -0.68 -7.42
C MET A 531 11.84 -0.62 -8.30
N THR A 532 11.45 0.57 -8.78
CA THR A 532 10.27 0.73 -9.64
C THR A 532 10.44 0.01 -10.98
N LEU A 533 11.66 -0.01 -11.53
CA LEU A 533 11.96 -0.76 -12.76
C LEU A 533 11.79 -2.27 -12.56
N LEU A 534 12.27 -2.81 -11.43
CA LEU A 534 12.15 -4.23 -11.11
C LEU A 534 10.70 -4.63 -10.81
N GLN A 535 9.95 -3.76 -10.14
CA GLN A 535 8.51 -3.95 -9.94
C GLN A 535 7.76 -3.97 -11.27
N ALA A 536 8.09 -3.06 -12.20
CA ALA A 536 7.56 -3.09 -13.55
C ALA A 536 7.93 -4.39 -14.28
N TYR A 537 9.18 -4.84 -14.18
CA TYR A 537 9.64 -6.09 -14.81
C TYR A 537 8.94 -7.34 -14.24
N GLY A 538 8.77 -7.42 -12.92
CA GLY A 538 8.17 -8.57 -12.23
C GLY A 538 6.66 -8.74 -12.46
N ARG A 539 6.03 -7.88 -13.26
CA ARG A 539 4.59 -7.89 -13.53
C ARG A 539 4.12 -9.05 -14.39
N GLY A 540 4.93 -9.41 -15.38
CA GLY A 540 4.56 -10.39 -16.40
C GLY A 540 4.79 -11.84 -15.99
N MET A 541 5.55 -12.11 -14.92
CA MET A 541 5.86 -13.46 -14.46
C MET A 541 5.25 -13.72 -13.09
N ARG A 542 4.29 -14.64 -13.00
CA ARG A 542 3.59 -14.96 -11.75
C ARG A 542 3.60 -16.45 -11.37
N ALA A 543 3.92 -17.33 -12.30
CA ALA A 543 4.07 -18.77 -12.08
C ALA A 543 5.34 -19.34 -12.72
N GLU A 544 5.76 -20.54 -12.30
CA GLU A 544 7.01 -21.16 -12.79
C GLU A 544 6.98 -21.52 -14.28
N ASN A 545 5.80 -21.81 -14.80
CA ASN A 545 5.52 -22.11 -16.21
C ASN A 545 4.94 -20.91 -16.98
N ASP A 546 4.93 -19.73 -16.37
CA ASP A 546 4.54 -18.49 -17.03
C ASP A 546 5.62 -18.05 -18.03
N HIS A 547 5.28 -17.22 -19.00
CA HIS A 547 6.24 -16.66 -19.96
C HIS A 547 5.90 -15.21 -20.28
N CYS A 548 6.88 -14.30 -20.18
CA CYS A 548 6.68 -12.91 -20.52
C CYS A 548 7.90 -12.25 -21.20
N ASP A 549 7.70 -11.78 -22.43
CA ASP A 549 8.68 -10.98 -23.16
C ASP A 549 8.72 -9.53 -22.65
N THR A 550 9.89 -9.05 -22.23
CA THR A 550 10.07 -7.66 -21.82
C THR A 550 10.87 -6.88 -22.84
N TYR A 551 10.34 -5.77 -23.35
CA TYR A 551 11.03 -4.87 -24.27
C TYR A 551 11.42 -3.56 -23.59
N ILE A 552 12.65 -3.10 -23.76
CA ILE A 552 13.09 -1.78 -23.25
C ILE A 552 13.41 -0.85 -24.42
N LEU A 553 12.72 0.29 -24.49
CA LEU A 553 12.89 1.26 -25.59
C LEU A 553 13.72 2.48 -25.17
N ASP A 554 13.72 2.83 -23.88
CA ASP A 554 14.43 4.00 -23.37
C ASP A 554 15.91 3.73 -23.17
N LYS A 555 16.75 4.43 -23.94
CA LYS A 555 18.22 4.31 -23.89
C LYS A 555 18.82 4.69 -22.53
N ASN A 556 18.08 5.39 -21.66
CA ASN A 556 18.54 5.71 -20.30
C ASN A 556 18.79 4.48 -19.42
N ILE A 557 18.25 3.30 -19.79
CA ILE A 557 18.59 2.03 -19.10
C ILE A 557 20.10 1.76 -19.10
N GLN A 558 20.83 2.25 -20.10
CA GLN A 558 22.29 2.11 -20.17
C GLN A 558 22.98 2.80 -18.98
N THR A 559 22.42 3.91 -18.48
CA THR A 559 22.93 4.59 -17.27
C THR A 559 22.80 3.68 -16.06
N ILE A 560 21.65 3.00 -15.89
CA ILE A 560 21.40 2.06 -14.80
C ILE A 560 22.41 0.91 -14.85
N LEU A 561 22.67 0.36 -16.03
CA LEU A 561 23.55 -0.79 -16.20
C LEU A 561 25.05 -0.46 -16.12
N ARG A 562 25.46 0.79 -16.35
CA ARG A 562 26.87 1.21 -16.42
C ARG A 562 27.33 2.02 -15.21
N ASN A 563 26.48 2.88 -14.66
CA ASN A 563 26.84 3.70 -13.50
C ASN A 563 26.96 2.81 -12.26
N LYS A 564 28.08 2.92 -11.52
CA LYS A 564 28.38 2.07 -10.36
C LYS A 564 27.28 2.11 -9.28
N MET A 565 26.72 3.30 -9.01
CA MET A 565 25.68 3.51 -7.99
C MET A 565 24.39 2.77 -8.33
N TYR A 566 23.95 2.82 -9.59
CA TYR A 566 22.75 2.12 -10.02
C TYR A 566 23.03 0.62 -10.18
N ARG A 567 24.16 0.26 -10.82
CA ARG A 567 24.49 -1.13 -11.15
C ARG A 567 24.57 -2.02 -9.91
N LYS A 568 25.04 -1.51 -8.76
CA LYS A 568 25.10 -2.28 -7.51
C LYS A 568 23.71 -2.70 -7.01
N LEU A 569 22.67 -1.91 -7.31
CA LEU A 569 21.28 -2.17 -6.92
C LEU A 569 20.55 -3.11 -7.90
N VAL A 570 21.13 -3.40 -9.06
CA VAL A 570 20.50 -4.25 -10.06
C VAL A 570 20.79 -5.73 -9.74
N PRO A 571 19.78 -6.51 -9.33
CA PRO A 571 19.97 -7.91 -8.94
C PRO A 571 20.45 -8.75 -10.13
N LYS A 572 21.12 -9.86 -9.82
CA LYS A 572 21.60 -10.82 -10.83
C LYS A 572 20.45 -11.34 -11.70
N PHE A 573 19.31 -11.64 -11.07
CA PHE A 573 18.06 -12.07 -11.71
C PHE A 573 17.66 -11.17 -12.89
N PHE A 574 17.71 -9.84 -12.74
CA PHE A 574 17.38 -8.95 -13.86
C PHE A 574 18.46 -8.95 -14.95
N ARG A 575 19.74 -8.95 -14.56
CA ARG A 575 20.87 -8.86 -15.50
C ARG A 575 21.00 -10.07 -16.42
N GLU A 576 20.73 -11.27 -15.91
CA GLU A 576 20.85 -12.51 -16.68
C GLU A 576 19.72 -12.73 -17.69
N ALA A 577 18.59 -12.03 -17.53
CA ALA A 577 17.47 -12.06 -18.46
C ALA A 577 17.69 -11.20 -19.71
N ILE A 578 18.67 -10.30 -19.70
CA ILE A 578 19.00 -9.46 -20.86
C ILE A 578 19.52 -10.35 -21.98
N THR A 579 18.76 -10.40 -23.08
CA THR A 579 19.13 -11.17 -24.27
C THR A 579 20.34 -10.54 -24.96
N LYS A 580 21.18 -11.39 -25.56
CA LYS A 580 22.43 -10.97 -26.22
C LYS A 580 22.19 -10.31 -27.56
#